data_AF-A0A6B2DUU1-F1
#
_entry.id   AF-A0A6B2DUU1-F1
#
_cell.length_a   1.000
_cell.length_b   1.000
_cell.length_c   1.000
_cell.angle_alpha   90.00
_cell.angle_beta   90.00
_cell.angle_gamma   90.00
#
_symmetry.space_group_name_H-M   'P 1'
#
loop_
_entity.id
_entity.type
_entity.pdbx_description
1 polymer ?
#
loop_
_entity_poly.entity_id
_entity_poly.type
_entity_poly.pdbx_seq_one_letter_code
_entity_poly.pdbx_strand_id
1 'polypeptide(L)'
;MAVTGRLGLLALFGALVVGLLAPSDAGLLAVGGVLLVLVVVDLVLAGSVRALTFSRSGDTSVRLGEPCEVTLLVGNPGGRAVRGALLDA
;
A
#
# COMPACT_ATOMS: atom_id res chain seq x y z
N MET A 1 0.84 -3.15 -1.55
CA MET A 1 0.63 -3.10 -0.09
C MET A 1 1.84 -2.40 0.49
N ALA A 2 1.68 -1.28 1.19
CA ALA A 2 2.80 -0.49 1.72
C ALA A 2 3.73 -1.31 2.63
N VAL A 3 3.17 -2.34 3.28
CA VAL A 3 3.91 -3.37 4.02
C VAL A 3 3.39 -4.73 3.55
N THR A 4 4.29 -5.60 3.10
CA THR A 4 3.94 -6.98 2.70
C THR A 4 4.45 -7.97 3.74
N GLY A 5 3.97 -9.22 3.69
CA GLY A 5 4.53 -10.31 4.51
C GLY A 5 6.03 -10.52 4.31
N ARG A 6 6.60 -10.10 3.17
CA ARG A 6 8.04 -10.14 2.90
C ARG A 6 8.83 -9.26 3.85
N LEU A 7 8.32 -8.07 4.18
CA LEU A 7 8.96 -7.19 5.17
C LEU A 7 8.99 -7.87 6.55
N GLY A 8 7.89 -8.52 6.94
CA GLY A 8 7.82 -9.29 8.18
C GLY A 8 8.82 -10.45 8.22
N LEU A 9 8.99 -11.17 7.11
CA LEU A 9 9.99 -12.24 7.00
C LEU A 9 11.42 -11.71 7.11
N LEU A 10 11.74 -10.59 6.44
CA LEU A 10 13.05 -9.95 6.55
C LEU A 10 13.31 -9.44 7.97
N ALA A 11 12.29 -8.87 8.63
CA ALA A 11 12.38 -8.44 10.02
C ALA A 11 12.62 -9.62 10.97
N LEU A 12 11.88 -10.73 10.79
CA LEU A 12 12.08 -11.94 11.58
C LEU A 12 13.50 -12.50 11.39
N PHE A 13 13.96 -12.60 10.15
CA PHE A 13 15.31 -13.07 9.85
C PHE A 13 16.37 -12.16 10.47
N GLY A 14 16.25 -10.84 10.31
CA GLY A 14 17.15 -9.88 10.92
C GLY A 14 17.16 -9.95 12.44
N ALA A 15 16.00 -10.14 13.07
CA ALA A 15 15.88 -10.33 14.51
C ALA A 15 16.58 -11.61 14.98
N LEU A 16 16.47 -12.71 14.23
CA LEU A 16 17.20 -13.95 14.53
C LEU A 16 18.71 -13.75 14.40
N VAL A 17 19.17 -13.10 13.33
CA VAL A 17 20.60 -12.81 13.13
C VAL A 17 21.15 -11.96 14.28
N VAL A 18 20.49 -10.86 14.62
CA VAL A 18 20.93 -9.99 15.72
C VAL A 18 20.84 -10.71 17.06
N GLY A 19 19.72 -11.37 17.36
CA GLY A 19 19.49 -12.00 18.66
C GLY A 19 20.39 -13.20 18.94
N LEU A 20 20.73 -14.00 17.93
CA LEU A 20 21.55 -15.22 18.10
C LEU A 20 23.04 -15.01 17.82
N LEU A 21 23.39 -14.18 16.84
CA LEU A 21 24.78 -14.08 16.35
C LEU A 21 25.48 -12.79 16.80
N ALA A 22 24.76 -11.70 17.04
CA ALA A 22 25.36 -10.41 17.34
C ALA A 22 24.45 -9.51 18.23
N PRO A 23 24.13 -9.94 19.46
CA PRO A 23 23.17 -9.24 20.32
C PRO A 23 23.74 -7.87 20.72
N SER A 24 23.28 -6.83 20.03
CA SER A 24 23.81 -5.47 20.18
C SER A 24 22.81 -4.42 19.66
N ASP A 25 22.85 -3.24 20.27
CA ASP A 25 22.05 -2.09 19.82
C ASP A 25 22.42 -1.67 18.39
N ALA A 26 23.70 -1.77 18.03
CA ALA A 26 24.19 -1.49 16.69
C ALA A 26 23.61 -2.46 15.64
N GLY A 27 23.52 -3.75 15.97
CA GLY A 27 22.90 -4.74 15.10
C GLY A 27 21.41 -4.46 14.87
N LEU A 28 20.70 -4.09 15.93
CA LEU A 28 19.29 -3.71 15.85
C LEU A 28 19.08 -2.47 14.98
N LEU A 29 19.90 -1.42 15.18
CA LEU A 29 19.86 -0.21 14.36
C LEU A 29 20.19 -0.49 12.89
N ALA A 30 21.17 -1.35 12.61
CA ALA A 30 21.54 -1.70 11.25
C ALA A 30 20.39 -2.42 10.52
N VAL A 31 19.82 -3.47 11.12
CA VAL A 31 18.68 -4.20 10.54
C VAL A 31 17.46 -3.29 10.38
N GLY A 32 17.12 -2.53 11.41
CA GLY A 32 16.01 -1.58 11.37
C GLY A 32 16.20 -0.52 10.29
N GLY A 33 17.41 0.01 10.15
CA GLY A 33 17.77 0.97 9.11
C GLY A 33 17.62 0.41 7.71
N VAL A 34 18.10 -0.81 7.46
CA VAL A 34 17.94 -1.48 6.15
C VAL A 34 16.46 -1.68 5.82
N LEU A 35 15.66 -2.19 6.76
CA LEU A 35 14.22 -2.39 6.56
C LEU A 35 13.50 -1.06 6.28
N LEU A 36 13.86 -0.01 7.01
CA LEU A 36 13.29 1.32 6.81
C LEU A 36 13.61 1.87 5.42
N VAL A 37 14.86 1.72 4.95
CA VAL A 37 15.25 2.11 3.59
C VAL A 37 14.43 1.33 2.55
N LEU A 38 14.27 0.02 2.72
CA LEU A 38 13.46 -0.78 1.80
C LEU A 38 12.00 -0.30 1.74
N VAL A 39 11.39 -0.02 2.89
CA VAL A 39 10.02 0.54 2.96
C VAL A 39 9.95 1.89 2.26
N VAL A 40 10.91 2.78 2.51
CA VAL A 40 10.95 4.10 1.86
C VAL A 40 11.06 3.96 0.34
N VAL A 41 11.94 3.07 -0.15
CA VAL A 41 12.07 2.79 -1.58
C VAL A 41 10.77 2.26 -2.16
N ASP A 42 10.11 1.31 -1.51
CA ASP A 42 8.83 0.76 -1.95
C ASP A 42 7.74 1.85 -2.03
N LEU A 43 7.67 2.73 -1.01
CA LEU A 43 6.73 3.86 -0.99
C LEU A 43 7.03 4.89 -2.06
N VAL A 44 8.32 5.23 -2.23
CA VAL A 44 8.78 6.18 -3.23
C VAL A 44 8.60 5.64 -4.64
N LEU A 45 8.55 4.32 -4.86
CA LEU A 45 8.30 3.70 -6.17
C LEU A 45 6.81 3.39 -6.41
N ALA A 46 5.98 3.32 -5.37
CA ALA A 46 4.55 3.11 -5.51
C ALA A 46 3.85 4.26 -6.27
N GLY A 47 2.74 3.94 -6.93
CA GLY A 47 1.84 4.96 -7.46
C GLY A 47 1.11 5.71 -6.35
N SER A 48 0.90 7.01 -6.52
CA SER A 48 0.22 7.85 -5.52
C SER A 48 -1.28 7.57 -5.51
N VAL A 49 -1.76 6.91 -4.46
CA VAL A 49 -3.20 6.71 -4.24
C VAL A 49 -3.91 8.04 -3.96
N ARG A 50 -3.23 8.99 -3.31
CA ARG A 50 -3.77 10.33 -3.02
C ARG A 50 -4.02 11.18 -4.26
N ALA A 51 -3.31 10.90 -5.35
CA ALA A 51 -3.46 11.62 -6.60
C ALA A 51 -4.58 11.06 -7.49
N LEU A 52 -5.22 9.95 -7.10
CA LEU A 52 -6.34 9.40 -7.85
C LEU A 52 -7.52 10.37 -7.83
N THR A 53 -8.13 10.55 -9.00
CA THR A 53 -9.32 11.38 -9.18
C THR A 53 -10.53 10.48 -9.38
N PHE A 54 -11.67 10.86 -8.81
CA PHE A 54 -12.90 10.07 -8.88
C PHE A 54 -14.02 10.94 -9.43
N SER A 55 -14.72 10.46 -10.45
CA SER A 55 -15.94 11.10 -10.95
C SER A 55 -17.05 10.07 -11.11
N ARG A 56 -18.22 10.36 -10.56
CA ARG A 56 -19.40 9.51 -10.63
C ARG A 56 -20.41 10.06 -11.64
N SER A 57 -21.03 9.18 -12.40
CA SER A 57 -22.11 9.49 -13.35
C SER A 57 -23.14 8.37 -13.37
N GLY A 58 -24.27 8.59 -14.05
CA GLY A 58 -25.39 7.64 -14.10
C GLY A 58 -26.57 8.10 -13.26
N ASP A 59 -27.38 7.15 -12.80
CA ASP A 59 -28.61 7.44 -12.09
C ASP A 59 -28.36 8.14 -10.74
N THR A 60 -29.08 9.24 -10.51
CA THR A 60 -29.01 10.00 -9.24
C THR A 60 -30.22 9.77 -8.33
N SER A 61 -31.29 9.16 -8.84
CA SER A 61 -32.50 8.81 -8.10
C SER A 61 -33.17 7.61 -8.74
N VAL A 62 -33.60 6.65 -7.93
CA VAL A 62 -34.31 5.44 -8.37
C VAL A 62 -35.42 5.11 -7.39
N ARG A 63 -36.49 4.44 -7.86
CA ARG A 63 -37.55 3.95 -6.98
C ARG A 63 -37.07 2.72 -6.22
N LEU A 64 -37.66 2.49 -5.04
CA LEU A 64 -37.34 1.30 -4.26
C LEU A 64 -37.65 0.02 -5.06
N GLY A 65 -36.65 -0.85 -5.20
CA GLY A 65 -36.75 -2.12 -5.93
C GLY A 65 -36.41 -2.04 -7.41
N GLU A 66 -36.20 -0.85 -7.96
CA GLU A 66 -35.78 -0.68 -9.36
C GLU A 66 -34.25 -0.73 -9.49
N PRO A 67 -33.71 -1.33 -10.57
CA PRO A 67 -32.27 -1.30 -10.84
C PRO A 67 -31.82 0.12 -11.17
N CYS A 68 -30.60 0.46 -10.77
CA CYS A 68 -29.93 1.70 -11.18
C CYS A 68 -28.53 1.39 -11.69
N GLU A 69 -28.08 2.17 -12.66
CA GLU A 69 -26.73 2.07 -13.20
C GLU A 69 -25.92 3.31 -12.82
N VAL A 70 -24.80 3.07 -12.15
CA VAL A 70 -23.86 4.12 -11.72
C VAL A 70 -22.48 3.74 -12.22
N THR A 71 -21.80 4.71 -12.83
CA THR A 71 -20.41 4.57 -13.28
C THR A 71 -19.51 5.37 -12.36
N LEU A 72 -18.41 4.75 -11.92
CA LEU A 72 -17.33 5.42 -11.20
C LEU A 72 -16.07 5.39 -12.07
N LEU A 73 -15.67 6.55 -12.58
CA LEU A 73 -14.41 6.70 -13.30
C LEU A 73 -13.30 7.01 -12.31
N VAL A 74 -12.26 6.18 -12.31
CA VAL A 74 -11.05 6.34 -11.51
C VAL A 74 -9.91 6.79 -12.43
N GLY A 75 -9.55 8.06 -12.33
CA GLY A 75 -8.41 8.64 -13.03
C GLY A 75 -7.12 8.46 -12.25
N ASN A 76 -6.06 8.00 -12.93
CA ASN A 76 -4.71 7.99 -12.39
C ASN A 76 -3.85 8.99 -13.20
N PRO A 77 -3.77 10.27 -12.78
CA PRO A 77 -2.99 11.28 -13.50
C PRO A 77 -1.48 11.13 -13.26
N GLY A 78 -1.05 10.24 -12.37
CA GLY A 78 0.35 10.02 -12.04
C GLY A 78 1.06 9.14 -13.07
N GLY A 79 2.39 9.26 -13.15
CA GLY A 79 3.22 8.46 -14.07
C GLY A 79 3.47 7.01 -13.63
N ARG A 80 2.82 6.52 -12.57
CA ARG A 80 3.02 5.17 -12.04
C ARG A 80 1.71 4.44 -11.87
N ALA A 81 1.72 3.14 -12.16
CA ALA A 81 0.56 2.29 -11.99
C ALA A 81 0.17 2.18 -10.50
N VAL A 82 -1.10 2.44 -10.21
CA VAL A 82 -1.70 2.16 -8.90
C VAL A 82 -2.37 0.79 -8.97
N ARG A 83 -2.10 -0.06 -7.98
CA ARG A 83 -2.74 -1.36 -7.82
C ARG A 83 -3.40 -1.41 -6.45
N GLY A 84 -4.69 -1.68 -6.42
CA GLY A 84 -5.47 -1.74 -5.19
C GLY A 84 -6.87 -2.30 -5.44
N ALA A 85 -7.61 -2.46 -4.34
CA ALA A 85 -9.04 -2.75 -4.37
C ALA A 85 -9.81 -1.44 -4.17
N LEU A 86 -10.91 -1.27 -4.90
CA LEU A 86 -11.86 -0.19 -4.71
C LEU A 86 -13.09 -0.77 -4.03
N LEU A 87 -13.48 -0.17 -2.91
CA LEU A 87 -14.72 -0.48 -2.21
C LEU A 87 -15.75 0.58 -2.62
N ASP A 88 -16.92 0.14 -3.05
CA ASP A 88 -18.02 0.98 -3.49
C ASP A 88 -19.22 0.98 -2.51
N ALA A 89 -18.96 0.64 -1.24
CA ALA A 89 -19.92 0.52 -0.14
C ALA A 89 -19.45 1.25 1.13
#